data_AF-A0A7L3UKB8-F1
#
_entry.id   AF-A0A7L3UKB8-F1
#
_cell.length_a   1.000
_cell.length_b   1.000
_cell.length_c   1.000
_cell.angle_alpha   90.00
_cell.angle_beta   90.00
_cell.angle_gamma   90.00
#
_symmetry.space_group_name_H-M   'P 1'
#
loop_
_entity.id
_entity.type
_entity.pdbx_description
1 polymer ?
#
loop_
_entity_poly.entity_id
_entity_poly.type
_entity_poly.pdbx_seq_one_letter_code
_entity_poly.pdbx_strand_id
1 'polypeptide(L)'
;SHCSFVLEQLKFLPDDEKRRDHKARCLWFLDTLVKFSYLRMIKKKHPVGPECPQIISRKLRRNFTSLTYNHGGVQNLVSASMKAKITAYVIALALHIDNFQTDLTILQNDLKLQESRMMDIAKAMRLKVSKAKGLLGLENDQDHKLGTLSLPLPVQKAPRSQRKRRKI
;
A
#
# COMPACT_ATOMS: atom_id res chain seq x y z
N SER A 1 5.28 -15.82 -1.63
CA SER A 1 6.22 -14.84 -1.06
C SER A 1 5.59 -14.11 0.09
N HIS A 2 6.35 -13.89 1.16
CA HIS A 2 5.93 -13.11 2.33
C HIS A 2 6.21 -11.62 2.09
N CYS A 3 5.39 -10.75 2.66
CA CYS A 3 5.56 -9.29 2.59
C CYS A 3 6.83 -8.88 3.36
N SER A 4 7.79 -8.29 2.67
CA SER A 4 9.10 -7.89 3.22
C SER A 4 8.94 -6.88 4.36
N PHE A 5 8.06 -5.90 4.18
CA PHE A 5 7.72 -4.93 5.21
C PHE A 5 7.25 -5.61 6.52
N VAL A 6 6.42 -6.65 6.41
CA VAL A 6 5.91 -7.37 7.57
C VAL A 6 7.02 -8.13 8.28
N LEU A 7 7.89 -8.81 7.52
CA LEU A 7 9.04 -9.52 8.10
C LEU A 7 9.97 -8.58 8.86
N GLU A 8 10.24 -7.38 8.34
CA GLU A 8 11.04 -6.37 9.06
C GLU A 8 10.34 -5.89 10.33
N GLN A 9 9.05 -5.55 10.25
CA GLN A 9 8.31 -5.04 11.41
C GLN A 9 8.07 -6.07 12.51
N LEU A 10 8.06 -7.37 12.19
CA LEU A 10 7.95 -8.45 13.18
C LEU A 10 9.19 -8.55 14.08
N LYS A 11 10.36 -8.10 13.62
CA LYS A 11 11.59 -8.04 14.45
C LYS A 11 11.50 -6.98 15.56
N PHE A 12 10.61 -5.99 15.39
CA PHE A 12 10.44 -4.84 16.28
C PHE A 12 9.05 -4.83 16.91
N LEU A 13 8.56 -6.00 17.33
CA LEU A 13 7.34 -6.08 18.13
C LEU A 13 7.61 -5.59 19.55
N PRO A 14 6.68 -4.84 20.17
CA PRO A 14 6.85 -4.35 21.53
C PRO A 14 6.69 -5.46 22.57
N ASP A 15 7.30 -5.28 23.74
CA ASP A 15 7.16 -6.19 24.88
C ASP A 15 5.78 -6.07 25.57
N ASP A 16 5.17 -4.89 25.50
CA ASP A 16 3.82 -4.67 25.99
C ASP A 16 2.79 -5.48 25.18
N GLU A 17 2.02 -6.32 25.88
CA GLU A 17 1.10 -7.27 25.26
C GLU A 17 0.01 -6.60 24.41
N LYS A 18 -0.61 -5.53 24.92
CA LYS A 18 -1.71 -4.85 24.22
C LYS A 18 -1.20 -4.17 22.95
N ARG A 19 -0.07 -3.48 23.02
CA ARG A 19 0.58 -2.86 21.87
C ARG A 19 1.08 -3.90 20.87
N ARG A 20 1.58 -5.04 21.35
CA ARG A 20 2.03 -6.16 20.52
C ARG A 20 0.87 -6.77 19.74
N ASP A 21 -0.23 -7.10 20.42
CA ASP A 21 -1.45 -7.62 19.79
C ASP A 21 -2.00 -6.64 18.74
N HIS A 22 -2.07 -5.35 19.08
CA HIS A 22 -2.51 -4.33 18.12
C HIS A 22 -1.59 -4.26 16.89
N LYS A 23 -0.27 -4.16 17.07
CA LYS A 23 0.71 -4.12 15.96
C LYS A 23 0.65 -5.40 15.13
N ALA A 24 0.54 -6.57 15.74
CA ALA A 24 0.41 -7.86 15.06
C ALA A 24 -0.85 -7.93 14.20
N ARG A 25 -2.01 -7.46 14.70
CA ARG A 25 -3.25 -7.40 13.92
C ARG A 25 -3.14 -6.45 12.72
N CYS A 26 -2.51 -5.29 12.91
CA CYS A 26 -2.25 -4.34 11.83
C CYS A 26 -1.34 -4.95 10.75
N LEU A 27 -0.26 -5.63 11.15
CA LEU A 27 0.65 -6.33 10.24
C LEU A 27 -0.05 -7.47 9.48
N TRP A 28 -0.84 -8.28 10.17
CA TRP A 28 -1.62 -9.35 9.54
C TRP A 28 -2.63 -8.81 8.51
N PHE A 29 -3.30 -7.70 8.84
CA PHE A 29 -4.25 -7.08 7.91
C PHE A 29 -3.54 -6.41 6.73
N LEU A 30 -2.36 -5.83 6.93
CA LEU A 30 -1.51 -5.31 5.86
C LEU A 30 -1.10 -6.42 4.89
N ASP A 31 -0.55 -7.54 5.38
CA ASP A 31 -0.21 -8.71 4.56
C ASP A 31 -1.43 -9.24 3.79
N THR A 32 -2.59 -9.28 4.45
CA THR A 32 -3.87 -9.64 3.85
C THR A 32 -4.24 -8.73 2.68
N LEU A 33 -4.09 -7.41 2.83
CA LEU A 33 -4.35 -6.44 1.76
C LEU A 33 -3.36 -6.61 0.59
N VAL A 34 -2.07 -6.81 0.87
CA VAL A 34 -1.06 -7.08 -0.16
C VAL A 34 -1.44 -8.31 -0.97
N LYS A 35 -1.72 -9.43 -0.30
CA LYS A 35 -2.18 -10.69 -0.95
C LYS A 35 -3.45 -10.49 -1.74
N PHE A 36 -4.42 -9.74 -1.21
CA PHE A 36 -5.67 -9.45 -1.88
C PHE A 36 -5.47 -8.63 -3.16
N SER A 37 -4.47 -7.73 -3.18
CA SER A 37 -4.17 -6.88 -4.34
C SER A 37 -3.70 -7.66 -5.58
N TYR A 38 -3.17 -8.87 -5.37
CA TYR A 38 -2.74 -9.77 -6.45
C TYR A 38 -3.90 -10.51 -7.11
N LEU A 39 -5.07 -10.56 -6.47
CA LEU A 39 -6.24 -11.24 -7.01
C LEU A 39 -6.87 -10.37 -8.10
N ARG A 40 -6.90 -10.84 -9.35
CA ARG A 40 -7.61 -10.13 -10.42
C ARG A 40 -9.13 -10.35 -10.31
N MET A 41 -9.55 -11.60 -10.22
CA MET A 41 -10.97 -12.01 -10.09
C MET A 41 -11.17 -12.83 -8.82
N ILE A 42 -12.22 -12.51 -8.07
CA ILE A 42 -12.58 -13.24 -6.85
C ILE A 42 -13.48 -14.41 -7.22
N LYS A 43 -12.88 -15.57 -7.50
CA LYS A 43 -13.59 -16.81 -7.86
C LYS A 43 -13.98 -17.66 -6.64
N LYS A 44 -13.26 -17.51 -5.53
CA LYS A 44 -13.41 -18.36 -4.32
C LYS A 44 -14.18 -17.65 -3.22
N LYS A 45 -14.91 -18.42 -2.41
CA LYS A 45 -15.57 -17.95 -1.19
C LYS A 45 -14.57 -17.31 -0.20
N HIS A 46 -13.34 -17.83 -0.18
CA HIS A 46 -12.23 -17.40 0.66
C HIS A 46 -11.05 -16.86 -0.20
N PRO A 47 -11.07 -15.57 -0.60
CA PRO A 47 -10.03 -14.98 -1.45
C PRO A 47 -8.63 -14.97 -0.82
N VAL A 48 -8.51 -14.91 0.51
CA VAL A 48 -7.23 -14.79 1.23
C VAL A 48 -6.90 -16.07 2.03
N GLY A 49 -7.55 -17.19 1.69
CA GLY A 49 -7.36 -18.48 2.37
C GLY A 49 -8.41 -18.78 3.46
N PRO A 50 -8.48 -20.04 3.92
CA PRO A 50 -9.48 -20.51 4.88
C PRO A 50 -9.31 -19.88 6.27
N GLU A 51 -8.09 -19.52 6.65
CA GLU A 51 -7.75 -18.91 7.95
C GLU A 51 -8.29 -17.49 8.13
N CYS A 52 -8.73 -16.82 7.05
CA CYS A 52 -9.26 -15.46 7.13
C CYS A 52 -10.71 -15.48 7.64
N PRO A 53 -11.03 -14.80 8.77
CA PRO A 53 -12.39 -14.73 9.28
C PRO A 53 -13.39 -14.24 8.23
N GLN A 54 -14.57 -14.88 8.17
CA GLN A 54 -15.57 -14.59 7.12
C GLN A 54 -16.01 -13.12 7.10
N ILE A 55 -16.09 -12.47 8.27
CA ILE A 55 -16.45 -11.06 8.39
C ILE A 55 -15.43 -10.18 7.66
N ILE A 56 -14.13 -10.47 7.82
CA ILE A 56 -13.04 -9.73 7.16
C ILE A 56 -13.08 -10.00 5.66
N SER A 57 -13.22 -11.27 5.26
CA SER A 57 -13.34 -11.65 3.85
C SER A 57 -14.50 -10.94 3.14
N ARG A 58 -15.67 -10.85 3.80
CA ARG A 58 -16.85 -10.13 3.28
C ARG A 58 -16.57 -8.63 3.14
N LYS A 59 -15.92 -8.01 4.14
CA LYS A 59 -15.53 -6.60 4.11
C LYS A 59 -14.52 -6.30 3.00
N LEU A 60 -13.52 -7.17 2.80
CA LEU A 60 -12.53 -7.01 1.73
C LEU A 60 -13.20 -6.97 0.36
N ARG A 61 -14.06 -7.96 0.08
CA ARG A 61 -14.81 -8.03 -1.17
C ARG A 61 -15.66 -6.78 -1.39
N ARG A 62 -16.46 -6.39 -0.40
CA ARG A 62 -17.36 -5.23 -0.51
C ARG A 62 -16.63 -3.91 -0.75
N ASN A 63 -15.45 -3.72 -0.15
CA ASN A 63 -14.76 -2.43 -0.17
C ASN A 63 -13.70 -2.28 -1.26
N PHE A 64 -13.13 -3.38 -1.73
CA PHE A 64 -11.97 -3.41 -2.63
C PHE A 64 -12.20 -4.21 -3.91
N THR A 65 -13.46 -4.42 -4.30
CA THR A 65 -13.81 -4.98 -5.60
C THR A 65 -14.93 -4.18 -6.25
N SER A 66 -15.00 -4.24 -7.58
CA SER A 66 -16.11 -3.76 -8.38
C SER A 66 -16.80 -4.95 -9.04
N LEU A 67 -18.11 -4.86 -9.24
CA LEU A 67 -18.84 -5.85 -10.01
C LEU A 67 -18.51 -5.69 -11.50
N THR A 68 -18.35 -6.81 -12.19
CA THR A 68 -18.21 -6.89 -13.65
C THR A 68 -19.07 -8.02 -14.18
N TYR A 69 -19.62 -7.84 -15.38
CA TYR A 69 -20.33 -8.89 -16.11
C TYR A 69 -19.35 -9.55 -17.06
N ASN A 70 -19.04 -10.83 -16.81
CA ASN A 70 -18.16 -11.64 -17.67
C ASN A 70 -18.81 -13.01 -17.88
N HIS A 71 -18.82 -13.49 -19.13
CA HIS A 71 -19.36 -14.82 -19.49
C HIS A 71 -20.76 -15.11 -18.92
N GLY A 72 -21.68 -14.13 -19.02
CA GLY A 72 -23.07 -14.29 -18.58
C GLY A 72 -23.30 -14.23 -17.06
N GLY A 73 -22.28 -13.92 -16.25
CA GLY A 73 -22.40 -13.86 -14.79
C GLY A 73 -21.76 -12.62 -14.15
N VAL A 74 -22.28 -12.24 -12.98
CA VAL A 74 -21.73 -11.16 -12.14
C VAL A 74 -20.53 -11.68 -11.35
N GLN A 75 -19.38 -11.02 -11.47
CA GLN A 75 -18.15 -11.38 -10.76
C GLN A 75 -17.53 -10.17 -10.07
N ASN A 76 -16.79 -10.42 -9.00
CA ASN A 76 -16.04 -9.38 -8.28
C ASN A 76 -14.63 -9.27 -8.87
N LEU A 77 -14.26 -8.08 -9.32
CA LEU A 77 -12.99 -7.74 -9.94
C LEU A 77 -12.22 -6.75 -9.07
N VAL A 78 -10.93 -6.99 -8.85
CA VAL A 78 -10.03 -5.96 -8.29
C VAL A 78 -9.51 -5.12 -9.45
N SER A 79 -10.25 -4.06 -9.77
CA SER A 79 -9.89 -3.11 -10.84
C SER A 79 -8.66 -2.27 -10.48
N ALA A 80 -8.11 -1.53 -11.45
CA ALA A 80 -6.96 -0.65 -11.22
C ALA A 80 -7.22 0.45 -10.17
N SER A 81 -8.46 0.95 -10.07
CA SER A 81 -8.85 1.91 -9.03
C SER A 81 -8.94 1.24 -7.66
N MET A 82 -9.45 0.00 -7.59
CA MET A 82 -9.45 -0.78 -6.35
C MET A 82 -8.04 -1.12 -5.88
N LYS A 83 -7.13 -1.46 -6.80
CA LYS A 83 -5.70 -1.64 -6.46
C LYS A 83 -5.11 -0.38 -5.84
N ALA A 84 -5.38 0.80 -6.41
CA ALA A 84 -4.91 2.05 -5.83
C ALA A 84 -5.49 2.31 -4.43
N LYS A 85 -6.78 1.99 -4.22
CA LYS A 85 -7.41 2.06 -2.90
C LYS A 85 -6.74 1.10 -1.90
N ILE A 86 -6.46 -0.14 -2.31
CA ILE A 86 -5.75 -1.13 -1.47
C ILE A 86 -4.36 -0.59 -1.10
N THR A 87 -3.59 -0.10 -2.07
CA THR A 87 -2.27 0.51 -1.84
C THR A 87 -2.34 1.66 -0.84
N ALA A 88 -3.32 2.56 -0.96
CA ALA A 88 -3.48 3.66 -0.02
C ALA A 88 -3.75 3.17 1.42
N TYR A 89 -4.55 2.11 1.58
CA TYR A 89 -4.79 1.49 2.88
C TYR A 89 -3.54 0.79 3.44
N VAL A 90 -2.75 0.13 2.59
CA VAL A 90 -1.47 -0.47 2.98
C VAL A 90 -0.50 0.60 3.48
N ILE A 91 -0.36 1.72 2.75
CA ILE A 91 0.47 2.84 3.17
C ILE A 91 -0.03 3.43 4.50
N ALA A 92 -1.35 3.63 4.65
CA ALA A 92 -1.93 4.15 5.89
C ALA A 92 -1.63 3.25 7.11
N LEU A 93 -1.75 1.93 6.95
CA LEU A 93 -1.39 0.98 8.00
C LEU A 93 0.10 1.02 8.31
N ALA A 94 0.96 1.05 7.29
CA ALA A 94 2.41 1.14 7.48
C ALA A 94 2.80 2.41 8.25
N LEU A 95 2.21 3.55 7.91
CA LEU A 95 2.39 4.82 8.63
C LEU A 95 1.96 4.69 10.10
N HIS A 96 0.82 4.05 10.41
CA HIS A 96 0.40 3.84 11.79
C HIS A 96 1.34 2.91 12.58
N ILE A 97 1.98 1.97 11.89
CA ILE A 97 2.89 0.99 12.50
C ILE A 97 4.26 1.63 12.79
N ASP A 98 4.71 2.56 11.96
CA ASP A 98 6.07 3.09 11.96
C ASP A 98 6.11 4.62 12.15
N ASN A 99 5.41 5.10 13.19
CA ASN A 99 5.45 6.49 13.66
C ASN A 99 5.22 7.55 12.55
N PHE A 100 4.24 7.29 11.69
CA PHE A 100 3.83 8.17 10.59
C PHE A 100 4.92 8.40 9.53
N GLN A 101 5.86 7.46 9.41
CA GLN A 101 6.84 7.38 8.33
C GLN A 101 6.87 5.95 7.79
N THR A 102 7.16 5.75 6.51
CA THR A 102 7.33 4.40 5.94
C THR A 102 8.18 4.44 4.69
N ASP A 103 8.91 3.36 4.45
CA ASP A 103 9.62 3.15 3.19
C ASP A 103 8.66 2.72 2.08
N LEU A 104 8.45 3.60 1.10
CA LEU A 104 7.58 3.38 -0.04
C LEU A 104 8.21 2.43 -1.07
N THR A 105 9.54 2.32 -1.12
CA THR A 105 10.24 1.41 -2.03
C THR A 105 10.01 -0.04 -1.59
N ILE A 106 10.07 -0.33 -0.29
CA ILE A 106 9.74 -1.66 0.25
C ILE A 106 8.29 -2.04 -0.06
N LEU A 107 7.34 -1.14 0.24
CA LEU A 107 5.92 -1.39 -0.04
C LEU A 107 5.62 -1.51 -1.54
N GLN A 108 6.35 -0.81 -2.41
CA GLN A 108 6.21 -0.91 -3.85
C GLN A 108 6.57 -2.31 -4.34
N ASN A 109 7.68 -2.84 -3.86
CA ASN A 109 8.15 -4.19 -4.20
C ASN A 109 7.16 -5.23 -3.69
N ASP A 110 6.69 -5.09 -2.45
CA ASP A 110 5.67 -5.95 -1.87
C ASP A 110 4.35 -5.87 -2.65
N LEU A 111 3.95 -4.71 -3.18
CA LEU A 111 2.72 -4.57 -3.96
C LEU A 111 2.89 -4.88 -5.46
N LYS A 112 4.12 -5.15 -5.92
CA LYS A 112 4.48 -5.31 -7.35
C LYS A 112 3.97 -4.16 -8.21
N LEU A 113 4.14 -2.93 -7.71
CA LEU A 113 3.70 -1.72 -8.38
C LEU A 113 4.84 -1.05 -9.13
N GLN A 114 4.48 -0.34 -10.20
CA GLN A 114 5.40 0.62 -10.81
C GLN A 114 5.64 1.78 -9.83
N GLU A 115 6.86 2.28 -9.81
CA GLU A 115 7.27 3.39 -8.97
C GLU A 115 6.42 4.65 -9.20
N SER A 116 6.16 5.00 -10.45
CA SER A 116 5.28 6.13 -10.82
C SER A 116 3.91 6.01 -10.14
N ARG A 117 3.33 4.81 -10.12
CA ARG A 117 2.03 4.54 -9.51
C ARG A 117 2.07 4.66 -7.99
N MET A 118 3.13 4.16 -7.35
CA MET A 118 3.35 4.32 -5.91
C MET A 118 3.42 5.82 -5.55
N MET A 119 4.19 6.59 -6.33
CA MET A 119 4.38 8.02 -6.11
C MET A 119 3.09 8.82 -6.32
N ASP A 120 2.28 8.50 -7.32
CA ASP A 120 0.99 9.15 -7.55
C ASP A 120 0.03 8.93 -6.37
N ILE A 121 0.00 7.71 -5.82
CA ILE A 121 -0.84 7.39 -4.66
C ILE A 121 -0.34 8.10 -3.41
N ALA A 122 0.97 8.07 -3.13
CA ALA A 122 1.55 8.79 -1.99
C ALA A 122 1.28 10.30 -2.07
N LYS A 123 1.35 10.88 -3.28
CA LYS A 123 0.98 12.28 -3.53
C LYS A 123 -0.50 12.54 -3.29
N ALA A 124 -1.39 11.69 -3.79
CA ALA A 124 -2.83 11.80 -3.55
C ALA A 124 -3.18 11.72 -2.05
N MET A 125 -2.42 10.94 -1.29
CA MET A 125 -2.49 10.85 0.18
C MET A 125 -1.83 12.04 0.90
N ARG A 126 -1.26 13.00 0.17
CA ARG A 126 -0.56 14.18 0.69
C ARG A 126 0.64 13.84 1.59
N LEU A 127 1.37 12.79 1.27
CA LEU A 127 2.61 12.47 1.98
C LEU A 127 3.75 13.37 1.53
N LYS A 128 4.61 13.76 2.47
CA LYS A 128 5.92 14.32 2.16
C LYS A 128 6.81 13.15 1.75
N VAL A 129 7.41 13.23 0.56
CA VAL A 129 8.34 12.19 0.09
C VAL A 129 9.76 12.73 0.11
N SER A 130 10.65 12.05 0.82
CA SER A 130 12.09 12.33 0.85
C SER A 130 12.88 11.15 0.33
N LYS A 131 14.05 11.42 -0.26
CA LYS A 131 15.02 10.38 -0.58
C LYS A 131 15.83 10.06 0.67
N ALA A 132 15.94 8.79 1.01
CA ALA A 132 16.89 8.26 1.95
C ALA A 132 18.02 7.58 1.17
N LYS A 133 19.26 7.93 1.50
CA LYS A 133 20.41 7.17 1.01
C LYS A 133 20.35 5.78 1.66
N GLY A 134 20.57 4.74 0.87
CA GLY A 134 20.69 3.39 1.40
C GLY A 134 21.78 3.33 2.49
N LEU A 135 21.64 2.41 3.44
CA LEU A 135 22.73 2.10 4.36
C LEU A 135 24.01 1.80 3.56
N LEU A 136 25.10 2.46 3.93
CA LEU A 136 26.42 2.32 3.31
C LEU A 136 26.82 0.84 3.22
N GLY A 137 26.97 0.29 2.01
CA GLY A 137 27.63 -1.00 1.81
C GLY A 137 26.98 -2.02 0.88
N LEU A 138 25.87 -1.72 0.20
CA LEU A 138 25.29 -2.61 -0.83
C LEU A 138 25.25 -1.90 -2.18
N GLU A 139 25.89 -2.48 -3.20
CA GLU A 139 26.08 -1.97 -4.58
C GLU A 139 24.79 -1.67 -5.37
N ASN A 140 23.61 -1.83 -4.76
CA ASN A 140 22.35 -1.32 -5.30
C ASN A 140 21.90 -0.12 -4.46
N ASP A 141 22.48 1.04 -4.75
CA ASP A 141 22.09 2.37 -4.25
C ASP A 141 20.74 2.78 -4.88
N GLN A 142 19.70 1.96 -4.70
CA GLN A 142 18.35 2.40 -4.99
C GLN A 142 18.00 3.46 -3.96
N ASP A 143 17.94 4.72 -4.39
CA ASP A 143 17.40 5.82 -3.60
C ASP A 143 16.07 5.39 -2.95
N HIS A 144 16.10 5.06 -1.66
CA HIS A 144 14.92 4.66 -0.92
C HIS A 144 14.01 5.88 -0.79
N LYS A 145 12.70 5.70 -0.97
CA LYS A 145 11.74 6.80 -0.86
C LYS A 145 10.95 6.66 0.42
N LEU A 146 11.17 7.58 1.34
CA LEU A 146 10.43 7.65 2.59
C LEU A 146 9.19 8.53 2.40
N GLY A 147 8.02 7.98 2.70
CA GLY A 147 6.78 8.72 2.82
C GLY A 147 6.52 9.05 4.28
N THR A 148 6.34 10.33 4.58
CA THR A 148 6.03 10.83 5.93
C THR A 148 4.72 11.58 5.92
N LEU A 149 3.85 11.30 6.89
CA LEU A 149 2.64 12.08 7.15
C LEU A 149 2.99 13.20 8.15
N SER A 150 2.91 14.45 7.70
CA SER A 150 3.19 15.64 8.51
C SER A 150 1.99 16.57 8.57
N LEU A 151 1.84 17.29 9.69
CA LEU A 151 0.83 18.35 9.85
C LEU A 151 1.49 19.74 9.79
N PRO A 152 0.85 20.73 9.13
CA PRO A 152 -0.35 20.59 8.30
C PRO A 152 -0.09 19.76 7.04
N LEU A 153 -1.14 19.17 6.47
CA LEU A 153 -1.01 18.32 5.29
C LEU A 153 -0.41 19.12 4.12
N PRO A 154 0.67 18.63 3.47
CA PRO A 154 1.28 19.29 2.32
C PRO A 154 0.28 19.60 1.20
N VAL A 155 0.28 20.85 0.74
CA VAL A 155 -0.47 21.25 -0.45
C VAL A 155 0.35 20.87 -1.68
N GLN A 156 -0.19 19.97 -2.50
CA GLN A 156 0.38 19.60 -3.79
C GLN A 156 0.39 20.85 -4.70
N LYS A 157 1.58 21.37 -5.03
CA LYS A 157 1.68 22.42 -6.05
C LYS A 157 1.35 21.79 -7.40
N ALA A 158 0.35 22.32 -8.11
CA ALA A 158 0.05 21.89 -9.46
C ALA A 158 1.35 21.95 -10.30
N PRO A 159 1.61 20.96 -11.18
CA PRO A 159 2.76 21.03 -12.06
C PRO A 159 2.64 22.34 -12.83
N ARG A 160 3.63 23.24 -12.66
CA ARG A 160 3.72 24.47 -13.45
C ARG A 160 3.67 24.02 -14.90
N SER A 161 2.52 24.20 -15.55
CA SER A 161 2.36 24.00 -16.98
C SER A 161 3.54 24.69 -17.64
N GLN A 162 4.39 23.93 -18.33
CA GLN A 162 5.40 24.52 -19.21
C GLN A 162 4.66 25.53 -20.08
N ARG A 163 4.87 26.83 -19.80
CA ARG A 163 4.43 27.90 -20.70
C ARG A 163 5.10 27.59 -22.03
N LYS A 164 4.34 27.02 -22.97
CA LYS A 164 4.74 26.96 -24.38
C LYS A 164 5.03 28.40 -24.77
N ARG A 165 6.31 28.75 -24.87
CA ARG A 165 6.75 29.99 -25.53
C ARG A 165 6.20 29.91 -26.95
N ARG A 166 5.16 30.69 -27.24
CA ARG A 166 4.86 31.05 -28.63
C ARG A 166 6.07 31.83 -29.11
N LYS A 167 6.81 31.29 -30.07
CA LYS A 167 7.77 32.09 -30.84
C LYS A 167 6.94 33.06 -31.67
N ILE A 168 7.26 34.35 -31.55
CA ILE A 168 6.86 35.42 -32.46
C ILE A 168 7.62 35.21 -33.77
#